data_AF-A0AB73TK01-F1
#
_entry.id   AF-A0AB73TK01-F1
#
_cell.length_a   1.000
_cell.length_b   1.000
_cell.length_c   1.000
_cell.angle_alpha   90.00
_cell.angle_beta   90.00
_cell.angle_gamma   90.00
#
_symmetry.space_group_name_H-M   'P 1'
#
loop_
_entity.id
_entity.type
_entity.pdbx_description
1 polymer ?
#
loop_
_entity_poly.entity_id
_entity_poly.type
_entity_poly.pdbx_seq_one_letter_code
_entity_poly.pdbx_strand_id
1 'polypeptide(L)'
;MIPLSPAPLGRARTRRRVIGATVAVSAAALGVLATTQTAVAAPPVPAPTTDLGPNVLVFSPDMLQADIQAKVDAVYEQQVDNEMGTARYALLFKPGTYGSATNPLDIRVGYYTEVDGLGQDPSGVTINGGVTATGRNGSGSLDTFWRSVSNLTVHVVPTADACHTGNEMWAVSQAAPMRRVDVRDYTSFMPYCEDPNYASGGFVADSKLEGGALNGSQQQFYVRNTDLGAGWSNGVWNQVFSGDLNAPAQSFPVPPYTTLTTTPVSREKPYLYVDDHGAYRVFVPSAATNSVGPSWADGHTPGRSLPLSDFFVAHPTDSVTTINAALAKGKNLLVTPGVYDVAKSISVKRADTVVLGLGLATLTAQNGAVPMVVGDVRGVDIAGLTFDAGTVNSPTLLKIGSGHHKVDRNPATVGSATDPTALQDVFFRIGGPHVGKATTSLEVNSSHTILDDIWAWRADHGVAGSVGWTVNTADTGVVVNGDDVTATGLFVEHYQKYNVIWNGERGRTVFFQNELPYDAPDQASWRHQKVNGWAAYKVSDKVKTHEAWGLGSYIFTNVNPTLHATQSFEVPDRPGVVMHDMTTVALNTNAGTIDHVVNGQGSAATGSVSGQPQTVTRYSNKTVQ
;
A
#
# COMPACT_ATOMS: atom_id res chain seq x y z
N MET A 1 -8.44 31.91 -54.68
CA MET A 1 -7.25 32.09 -55.55
C MET A 1 -6.32 30.91 -55.34
N ILE A 2 -6.46 29.91 -56.22
CA ILE A 2 -5.44 28.96 -56.72
C ILE A 2 -4.38 29.80 -57.52
N PRO A 3 -3.15 29.36 -57.91
CA PRO A 3 -2.49 28.03 -57.93
C PRO A 3 -1.00 28.05 -57.46
N LEU A 4 -0.11 27.05 -57.55
CA LEU A 4 -0.04 25.60 -57.82
C LEU A 4 1.44 25.18 -57.62
N SER A 5 1.70 23.97 -57.12
CA SER A 5 2.94 23.21 -57.39
C SER A 5 2.99 22.76 -58.86
N PRO A 6 4.14 22.29 -59.38
CA PRO A 6 4.21 20.84 -59.60
C PRO A 6 5.63 20.22 -59.44
N ALA A 7 5.65 18.95 -59.03
CA ALA A 7 6.68 17.99 -59.43
C ALA A 7 6.23 17.27 -60.74
N PRO A 8 7.15 16.67 -61.52
CA PRO A 8 6.99 15.24 -61.76
C PRO A 8 8.30 14.41 -61.96
N LEU A 9 8.23 13.18 -61.44
CA LEU A 9 8.57 11.84 -62.01
C LEU A 9 9.44 11.71 -63.29
N GLY A 10 10.35 10.72 -63.32
CA GLY A 10 10.78 10.11 -64.60
C GLY A 10 12.04 9.22 -64.63
N ARG A 11 11.85 7.90 -64.49
CA ARG A 11 12.71 6.73 -64.80
C ARG A 11 13.70 6.84 -66.00
N ALA A 12 14.89 6.22 -65.89
CA ALA A 12 15.30 4.97 -66.58
C ALA A 12 16.79 4.86 -67.04
N ARG A 13 17.39 3.72 -66.67
CA ARG A 13 18.22 2.79 -67.49
C ARG A 13 19.71 3.05 -67.82
N THR A 14 20.52 2.21 -67.14
CA THR A 14 21.55 1.26 -67.66
C THR A 14 22.81 1.77 -68.37
N ARG A 15 23.98 1.32 -67.86
CA ARG A 15 24.94 0.54 -68.65
C ARG A 15 25.77 -0.40 -67.75
N ARG A 16 25.66 -1.69 -68.08
CA ARG A 16 26.51 -2.81 -67.62
C ARG A 16 27.94 -2.64 -68.13
N ARG A 17 28.93 -3.05 -67.35
CA ARG A 17 30.08 -3.79 -67.89
C ARG A 17 30.34 -5.02 -67.02
N VAL A 18 30.34 -6.15 -67.71
CA VAL A 18 30.60 -7.51 -67.28
C VAL A 18 32.03 -7.82 -67.71
N ILE A 19 32.84 -8.37 -66.80
CA ILE A 19 33.96 -9.29 -67.05
C ILE A 19 33.90 -10.22 -65.83
N GLY A 20 33.68 -11.53 -65.90
CA GLY A 20 34.16 -12.51 -66.86
C GLY A 20 35.11 -13.45 -66.11
N ALA A 21 34.60 -14.60 -65.69
CA ALA A 21 35.21 -15.71 -64.95
C ALA A 21 36.44 -16.33 -65.69
N THR A 22 37.31 -17.24 -65.19
CA THR A 22 37.30 -18.27 -64.13
C THR A 22 38.70 -18.93 -64.04
N VAL A 23 39.02 -19.51 -62.87
CA VAL A 23 39.84 -20.72 -62.57
C VAL A 23 41.34 -20.78 -62.90
N ALA A 24 42.14 -20.97 -61.83
CA ALA A 24 43.19 -22.00 -61.79
C ALA A 24 43.29 -22.56 -60.36
N VAL A 25 42.99 -23.86 -60.22
CA VAL A 25 43.20 -24.66 -59.00
C VAL A 25 44.67 -25.09 -58.98
N SER A 26 45.34 -24.94 -57.83
CA SER A 26 46.62 -25.59 -57.57
C SER A 26 46.62 -26.08 -56.13
N ALA A 27 46.54 -27.40 -55.99
CA ALA A 27 46.63 -28.11 -54.73
C ALA A 27 48.09 -28.13 -54.25
N ALA A 28 48.32 -27.68 -53.01
CA ALA A 28 49.52 -27.99 -52.26
C ALA A 28 49.08 -28.54 -50.89
N ALA A 29 49.33 -29.83 -50.70
CA ALA A 29 49.10 -30.55 -49.46
C ALA A 29 50.08 -30.06 -48.39
N LEU A 30 49.56 -29.51 -47.30
CA LEU A 30 50.28 -29.35 -46.03
C LEU A 30 49.51 -30.16 -44.98
N GLY A 31 50.15 -31.23 -44.50
CA GLY A 31 49.65 -32.06 -43.43
C GLY A 31 49.51 -31.25 -42.15
N VAL A 32 48.28 -31.10 -41.68
CA VAL A 32 47.97 -30.55 -40.36
C VAL A 32 47.86 -31.74 -39.40
N LEU A 33 48.78 -31.83 -38.43
CA LEU A 33 48.56 -32.68 -37.27
C LEU A 33 47.32 -32.16 -36.54
N ALA A 34 46.27 -32.97 -36.47
CA ALA A 34 45.11 -32.72 -35.64
C ALA A 34 45.49 -32.90 -34.17
N THR A 35 45.76 -31.81 -33.46
CA THR A 35 45.63 -31.78 -32.00
C THR A 35 44.17 -31.47 -31.68
N THR A 36 43.45 -32.43 -31.12
CA THR A 36 42.12 -32.21 -30.54
C THR A 36 42.26 -31.30 -29.32
N GLN A 37 42.20 -29.99 -29.52
CA GLN A 37 41.93 -29.05 -28.43
C GLN A 37 40.44 -29.11 -28.15
N THR A 38 40.07 -29.82 -27.09
CA THR A 38 38.79 -29.60 -26.41
C THR A 38 38.77 -28.13 -25.98
N ALA A 39 37.97 -27.30 -26.66
CA ALA A 39 37.66 -25.97 -26.18
C ALA A 39 36.91 -26.13 -24.85
N VAL A 40 37.63 -25.94 -23.74
CA VAL A 40 37.01 -25.78 -22.43
C VAL A 40 36.22 -24.49 -22.53
N ALA A 41 34.88 -24.59 -22.55
CA ALA A 41 34.02 -23.42 -22.44
C ALA A 41 34.48 -22.63 -21.21
N ALA A 42 34.75 -21.34 -21.39
CA ALA A 42 34.96 -20.46 -20.25
C ALA A 42 33.76 -20.65 -19.29
N PRO A 43 33.99 -20.76 -17.97
CA PRO A 43 32.88 -20.79 -17.02
C PRO A 43 31.97 -19.60 -17.34
N PRO A 44 30.63 -19.78 -17.32
CA PRO A 44 29.73 -18.67 -17.55
C PRO A 44 30.14 -17.55 -16.62
N VAL A 45 30.40 -16.36 -17.17
CA VAL A 45 30.56 -15.16 -16.36
C VAL A 45 29.31 -15.09 -15.49
N PRO A 46 29.41 -15.11 -14.15
CA PRO A 46 28.25 -14.96 -13.30
C PRO A 46 27.53 -13.70 -13.78
N ALA A 47 26.23 -13.83 -14.10
CA ALA A 47 25.41 -12.64 -14.31
C ALA A 47 25.69 -11.69 -13.14
N PRO A 48 25.93 -10.39 -13.37
CA PRO A 48 26.19 -9.45 -12.29
C PRO A 48 25.12 -9.66 -11.22
N THR A 49 25.53 -10.16 -10.06
CA THR A 49 24.63 -10.42 -8.95
C THR A 49 24.00 -9.10 -8.63
N THR A 50 22.68 -8.99 -8.78
CA THR A 50 21.99 -7.78 -8.37
C THR A 50 22.12 -7.68 -6.86
N ASP A 51 22.86 -6.67 -6.40
CA ASP A 51 22.98 -6.38 -4.98
C ASP A 51 21.68 -5.73 -4.52
N LEU A 52 20.84 -6.49 -3.82
CA LEU A 52 19.62 -5.99 -3.17
C LEU A 52 19.89 -5.55 -1.73
N GLY A 53 21.14 -5.56 -1.30
CA GLY A 53 21.56 -5.20 0.05
C GLY A 53 21.45 -6.37 1.04
N PRO A 54 22.04 -6.21 2.24
CA PRO A 54 22.15 -7.28 3.24
C PRO A 54 20.83 -7.65 3.92
N ASN A 55 19.82 -6.77 3.83
CA ASN A 55 18.54 -6.93 4.50
C ASN A 55 17.49 -7.62 3.62
N VAL A 56 17.89 -8.05 2.41
CA VAL A 56 17.07 -8.85 1.51
C VAL A 56 17.56 -10.28 1.56
N LEU A 57 16.78 -11.15 2.20
CA LEU A 57 17.09 -12.56 2.32
C LEU A 57 16.35 -13.30 1.20
N VAL A 58 17.11 -13.79 0.22
CA VAL A 58 16.55 -14.56 -0.90
C VAL A 58 16.71 -16.05 -0.62
N PHE A 59 15.59 -16.75 -0.55
CA PHE A 59 15.51 -18.20 -0.37
C PHE A 59 15.25 -18.89 -1.71
N SER A 60 15.79 -20.08 -1.87
CA SER A 60 15.59 -20.93 -3.04
C SER A 60 15.24 -22.35 -2.62
N PRO A 61 14.48 -23.11 -3.43
CA PRO A 61 13.98 -24.42 -3.02
C PRO A 61 15.06 -25.49 -2.84
N ASP A 62 16.30 -25.23 -3.29
CA ASP A 62 17.48 -26.06 -3.07
C ASP A 62 18.18 -25.80 -1.73
N MET A 63 17.83 -24.72 -1.00
CA MET A 63 18.32 -24.50 0.36
C MET A 63 17.73 -25.53 1.32
N LEU A 64 18.52 -25.96 2.31
CA LEU A 64 18.01 -26.82 3.37
C LEU A 64 16.92 -26.08 4.14
N GLN A 65 15.76 -26.71 4.31
CA GLN A 65 14.63 -26.09 5.00
C GLN A 65 14.99 -25.62 6.41
N ALA A 66 15.81 -26.38 7.15
CA ALA A 66 16.26 -25.97 8.49
C ALA A 66 17.05 -24.65 8.47
N ASP A 67 17.82 -24.39 7.41
CA ASP A 67 18.57 -23.13 7.25
C ASP A 67 17.64 -21.96 6.90
N ILE A 68 16.58 -22.23 6.12
CA ILE A 68 15.53 -21.25 5.84
C ILE A 68 14.81 -20.90 7.15
N GLN A 69 14.33 -21.92 7.87
CA GLN A 69 13.64 -21.77 9.15
C GLN A 69 14.48 -20.96 10.15
N ALA A 70 15.76 -21.32 10.33
CA ALA A 70 16.64 -20.60 11.25
C ALA A 70 16.83 -19.12 10.89
N LYS A 71 16.84 -18.77 9.59
CA LYS A 71 16.95 -17.38 9.14
C LYS A 71 15.66 -16.59 9.35
N VAL A 72 14.50 -17.17 9.05
CA VAL A 72 13.22 -16.49 9.27
C VAL A 72 12.95 -16.32 10.77
N ASP A 73 13.31 -17.30 11.59
CA ASP A 73 13.22 -17.21 13.06
C ASP A 73 14.15 -16.11 13.61
N ALA A 74 15.39 -16.02 13.13
CA ALA A 74 16.32 -14.98 13.57
C ALA A 74 15.82 -13.57 13.23
N VAL A 75 15.18 -13.39 12.07
CA VAL A 75 14.55 -12.11 11.71
C VAL A 75 13.35 -11.83 12.62
N TYR A 76 12.50 -12.82 12.86
CA TYR A 76 11.35 -12.67 13.75
C TYR A 76 11.77 -12.31 15.19
N GLU A 77 12.76 -13.00 15.76
CA GLU A 77 13.29 -12.72 17.10
C GLU A 77 13.80 -11.29 17.23
N GLN A 78 14.40 -10.75 16.17
CA GLN A 78 14.84 -9.36 16.14
C GLN A 78 13.67 -8.38 15.99
N GLN A 79 12.62 -8.75 15.25
CA GLN A 79 11.58 -7.84 14.80
C GLN A 79 10.28 -7.90 15.61
N VAL A 80 10.04 -8.94 16.40
CA VAL A 80 8.77 -9.14 17.12
C VAL A 80 8.44 -7.99 18.08
N ASP A 81 9.42 -7.47 18.81
CA ASP A 81 9.27 -6.35 19.74
C ASP A 81 9.88 -5.03 19.19
N ASN A 82 10.19 -4.96 17.90
CA ASN A 82 10.94 -3.85 17.30
C ASN A 82 10.09 -2.78 16.63
N GLU A 83 8.93 -2.47 17.23
CA GLU A 83 7.94 -1.54 16.71
C GLU A 83 8.52 -0.18 16.31
N MET A 84 9.44 0.35 17.10
CA MET A 84 10.04 1.68 16.89
C MET A 84 11.48 1.62 16.39
N GLY A 85 11.93 0.45 15.94
CA GLY A 85 13.29 0.25 15.44
C GLY A 85 13.52 0.70 14.02
N THR A 86 14.79 0.72 13.64
CA THR A 86 15.25 1.09 12.30
C THR A 86 15.53 -0.11 11.40
N ALA A 87 15.51 -1.33 11.94
CA ALA A 87 15.74 -2.54 11.17
C ALA A 87 14.54 -2.86 10.27
N ARG A 88 14.84 -3.31 9.05
CA ARG A 88 13.90 -3.56 7.94
C ARG A 88 14.35 -4.82 7.23
N TYR A 89 13.43 -5.71 6.86
CA TYR A 89 13.77 -6.97 6.20
C TYR A 89 12.79 -7.29 5.08
N ALA A 90 13.31 -7.87 3.99
CA ALA A 90 12.50 -8.52 2.97
C ALA A 90 12.91 -10.00 2.86
N LEU A 91 11.96 -10.90 3.06
CA LEU A 91 12.10 -12.35 2.97
C LEU A 91 11.52 -12.79 1.62
N LEU A 92 12.39 -13.04 0.64
CA LEU A 92 11.99 -13.28 -0.75
C LEU A 92 12.18 -14.74 -1.12
N PHE A 93 11.12 -15.40 -1.60
CA PHE A 93 11.13 -16.82 -1.94
C PHE A 93 11.16 -16.99 -3.46
N LYS A 94 12.20 -17.60 -4.01
CA LYS A 94 12.23 -17.94 -5.45
C LYS A 94 11.15 -18.98 -5.78
N PRO A 95 10.71 -19.07 -7.06
CA PRO A 95 9.74 -20.07 -7.48
C PRO A 95 10.12 -21.48 -7.02
N GLY A 96 9.17 -22.20 -6.43
CA GLY A 96 9.37 -23.50 -5.82
C GLY A 96 8.45 -23.77 -4.63
N THR A 97 8.62 -24.94 -4.03
CA THR A 97 7.86 -25.39 -2.86
C THR A 97 8.77 -25.44 -1.64
N TYR A 98 8.29 -24.89 -0.53
CA TYR A 98 8.99 -24.81 0.75
C TYR A 98 8.15 -25.48 1.83
N GLY A 99 8.80 -26.20 2.75
CA GLY A 99 8.11 -27.00 3.75
C GLY A 99 7.44 -28.26 3.16
N SER A 100 6.95 -29.11 4.05
CA SER A 100 6.24 -30.35 3.74
C SER A 100 5.25 -30.72 4.85
N ALA A 101 4.37 -31.69 4.61
CA ALA A 101 3.39 -32.14 5.59
C ALA A 101 3.99 -32.67 6.92
N THR A 102 5.25 -33.14 6.91
CA THR A 102 5.94 -33.67 8.11
C THR A 102 7.03 -32.75 8.64
N ASN A 103 7.36 -31.70 7.90
CA ASN A 103 8.33 -30.68 8.27
C ASN A 103 7.82 -29.36 7.67
N PRO A 104 6.87 -28.67 8.31
CA PRO A 104 6.34 -27.41 7.82
C PRO A 104 7.37 -26.28 7.88
N LEU A 105 7.21 -25.26 7.03
CA LEU A 105 7.94 -24.00 7.16
C LEU A 105 7.04 -22.97 7.84
N ASP A 106 7.39 -22.55 9.04
CA ASP A 106 6.62 -21.58 9.83
C ASP A 106 7.31 -20.21 9.79
N ILE A 107 6.68 -19.26 9.09
CA ILE A 107 7.20 -17.91 8.88
C ILE A 107 6.38 -16.97 9.75
N ARG A 108 6.87 -16.72 10.98
CA ARG A 108 6.30 -15.69 11.85
C ARG A 108 6.81 -14.32 11.43
N VAL A 109 5.90 -13.38 11.19
CA VAL A 109 6.20 -12.07 10.61
C VAL A 109 6.14 -11.00 11.71
N GLY A 110 7.29 -10.44 12.06
CA GLY A 110 7.42 -9.34 13.03
C GLY A 110 7.25 -7.96 12.40
N TYR A 111 7.56 -6.90 13.14
CA TYR A 111 7.54 -5.54 12.59
C TYR A 111 8.51 -5.39 11.42
N TYR A 112 8.19 -4.48 10.51
CA TYR A 112 8.97 -4.11 9.32
C TYR A 112 9.57 -5.27 8.53
N THR A 113 8.77 -6.31 8.36
CA THR A 113 9.15 -7.53 7.63
C THR A 113 8.15 -7.73 6.49
N GLU A 114 8.68 -7.78 5.27
CA GLU A 114 7.93 -8.15 4.07
C GLU A 114 8.26 -9.61 3.71
N VAL A 115 7.24 -10.40 3.38
CA VAL A 115 7.36 -11.80 2.92
C VAL A 115 6.76 -11.93 1.53
N ASP A 116 7.60 -12.14 0.52
CA ASP A 116 7.17 -12.12 -0.87
C ASP A 116 7.60 -13.37 -1.63
N GLY A 117 6.68 -13.92 -2.41
CA GLY A 117 7.03 -14.87 -3.46
C GLY A 117 7.53 -14.15 -4.72
N LEU A 118 8.59 -14.68 -5.32
CA LEU A 118 9.20 -14.18 -6.56
C LEU A 118 8.69 -14.89 -7.82
N GLY A 119 7.50 -15.52 -7.73
CA GLY A 119 6.79 -16.04 -8.89
C GLY A 119 6.21 -14.92 -9.75
N GLN A 120 5.95 -15.17 -11.04
CA GLN A 120 5.13 -14.23 -11.81
C GLN A 120 3.69 -14.17 -11.28
N ASP A 121 3.19 -15.29 -10.77
CA ASP A 121 1.89 -15.42 -10.11
C ASP A 121 2.06 -16.13 -8.76
N PRO A 122 1.05 -16.09 -7.87
CA PRO A 122 1.14 -16.68 -6.53
C PRO A 122 1.49 -18.17 -6.54
N SER A 123 0.99 -18.91 -7.53
CA SER A 123 1.26 -20.34 -7.72
C SER A 123 2.73 -20.67 -8.01
N GLY A 124 3.56 -19.67 -8.33
CA GLY A 124 5.00 -19.86 -8.51
C GLY A 124 5.72 -20.22 -7.21
N VAL A 125 5.18 -19.85 -6.04
CA VAL A 125 5.78 -20.10 -4.73
C VAL A 125 4.75 -20.74 -3.82
N THR A 126 5.08 -21.90 -3.26
CA THR A 126 4.21 -22.60 -2.32
C THR A 126 4.88 -22.77 -0.97
N ILE A 127 4.24 -22.28 0.09
CA ILE A 127 4.63 -22.51 1.48
C ILE A 127 3.71 -23.58 2.08
N ASN A 128 4.26 -24.74 2.40
CA ASN A 128 3.58 -25.76 3.24
C ASN A 128 3.95 -25.48 4.70
N GLY A 129 3.03 -24.87 5.44
CA GLY A 129 3.27 -24.30 6.77
C GLY A 129 2.39 -23.07 6.96
N GLY A 130 2.92 -21.95 7.45
CA GLY A 130 2.13 -20.72 7.62
C GLY A 130 2.98 -19.46 7.46
N VAL A 131 2.33 -18.35 7.09
CA VAL A 131 2.95 -17.01 7.06
C VAL A 131 2.22 -16.13 8.07
N THR A 132 2.50 -16.36 9.34
CA THR A 132 1.65 -15.89 10.43
C THR A 132 2.07 -14.54 10.98
N ALA A 133 1.08 -13.71 11.29
CA ALA A 133 1.25 -12.50 12.08
C ALA A 133 0.25 -12.55 13.24
N THR A 134 0.75 -12.38 14.46
CA THR A 134 -0.04 -12.54 15.68
C THR A 134 0.10 -11.33 16.60
N GLY A 135 -0.79 -11.23 17.57
CA GLY A 135 -0.78 -10.18 18.57
C GLY A 135 0.27 -10.40 19.65
N ARG A 136 0.38 -9.44 20.57
CA ARG A 136 1.16 -9.55 21.80
C ARG A 136 0.23 -9.77 22.99
N ASN A 137 0.72 -10.53 23.96
CA ASN A 137 0.08 -10.68 25.26
C ASN A 137 -0.14 -9.31 25.92
N GLY A 138 -1.40 -8.92 26.11
CA GLY A 138 -1.81 -7.71 26.83
C GLY A 138 -2.56 -6.65 26.01
N SER A 139 -2.30 -6.54 24.70
CA SER A 139 -3.03 -5.63 23.78
C SER A 139 -3.72 -6.36 22.62
N GLY A 140 -3.56 -7.68 22.50
CA GLY A 140 -3.99 -8.41 21.32
C GLY A 140 -3.14 -7.99 20.11
N SER A 141 -3.79 -7.77 18.97
CA SER A 141 -3.18 -7.33 17.71
C SER A 141 -3.35 -5.83 17.44
N LEU A 142 -3.76 -5.00 18.41
CA LEU A 142 -3.97 -3.56 18.20
C LEU A 142 -2.72 -2.84 17.66
N ASP A 143 -1.52 -3.34 17.99
CA ASP A 143 -0.25 -2.75 17.55
C ASP A 143 0.48 -3.59 16.49
N THR A 144 -0.15 -4.62 15.92
CA THR A 144 0.49 -5.52 14.94
C THR A 144 0.58 -4.86 13.56
N PHE A 145 1.46 -3.85 13.44
CA PHE A 145 1.63 -2.97 12.27
C PHE A 145 2.79 -3.38 11.36
N TRP A 146 2.91 -2.64 10.24
CA TRP A 146 4.08 -2.51 9.36
C TRP A 146 4.70 -3.84 8.94
N ARG A 147 3.94 -4.68 8.27
CA ARG A 147 4.41 -5.96 7.74
C ARG A 147 3.64 -6.30 6.48
N SER A 148 4.08 -7.27 5.69
CA SER A 148 3.30 -7.65 4.51
C SER A 148 3.58 -9.09 4.12
N VAL A 149 2.58 -9.69 3.47
CA VAL A 149 2.73 -10.94 2.74
C VAL A 149 2.22 -10.76 1.33
N SER A 150 2.97 -11.20 0.32
CA SER A 150 2.53 -11.10 -1.07
C SER A 150 2.98 -12.21 -2.00
N ASN A 151 2.17 -12.42 -3.04
CA ASN A 151 2.52 -13.18 -4.25
C ASN A 151 2.99 -14.62 -4.02
N LEU A 152 2.28 -15.36 -3.16
CA LEU A 152 2.58 -16.76 -2.84
C LEU A 152 1.31 -17.55 -2.52
N THR A 153 1.41 -18.88 -2.60
CA THR A 153 0.40 -19.82 -2.12
C THR A 153 0.78 -20.33 -0.73
N VAL A 154 -0.19 -20.35 0.19
CA VAL A 154 -0.06 -20.96 1.52
C VAL A 154 -0.94 -22.21 1.58
N HIS A 155 -0.31 -23.35 1.92
CA HIS A 155 -0.99 -24.55 2.39
C HIS A 155 -0.70 -24.72 3.87
N VAL A 156 -1.73 -24.65 4.70
CA VAL A 156 -1.59 -24.70 6.15
C VAL A 156 -1.16 -26.09 6.60
N VAL A 157 0.01 -26.15 7.23
CA VAL A 157 0.50 -27.36 7.90
C VAL A 157 0.83 -26.99 9.35
N PRO A 158 0.01 -27.43 10.32
CA PRO A 158 0.20 -27.05 11.72
C PRO A 158 1.55 -27.50 12.28
N THR A 159 2.15 -26.65 13.10
CA THR A 159 3.34 -26.98 13.90
C THR A 159 2.93 -27.54 15.27
N ALA A 160 3.89 -27.65 16.19
CA ALA A 160 3.59 -27.97 17.59
C ALA A 160 2.70 -26.90 18.25
N ASP A 161 2.74 -25.65 17.77
CA ASP A 161 1.84 -24.57 18.18
C ASP A 161 0.61 -24.51 17.28
N ALA A 162 -0.21 -25.55 17.36
CA ALA A 162 -1.38 -25.71 16.50
C ALA A 162 -2.45 -24.63 16.71
N CYS A 163 -2.39 -23.84 17.80
CA CYS A 163 -3.32 -22.73 17.98
C CYS A 163 -3.05 -21.63 16.94
N HIS A 164 -1.80 -21.18 16.83
CA HIS A 164 -1.40 -20.12 15.91
C HIS A 164 -1.17 -20.61 14.47
N THR A 165 -0.91 -21.91 14.29
CA THR A 165 -0.57 -22.51 12.98
C THR A 165 -1.62 -23.48 12.45
N GLY A 166 -2.73 -23.66 13.17
CA GLY A 166 -3.85 -24.53 12.74
C GLY A 166 -4.67 -23.96 11.58
N ASN A 167 -4.55 -22.65 11.36
CA ASN A 167 -5.11 -21.87 10.28
C ASN A 167 -4.04 -20.86 9.83
N GLU A 168 -4.22 -20.23 8.68
CA GLU A 168 -3.42 -19.06 8.35
C GLU A 168 -3.85 -17.91 9.26
N MET A 169 -3.02 -17.54 10.23
CA MET A 169 -3.31 -16.46 11.16
C MET A 169 -2.62 -15.18 10.72
N TRP A 170 -3.39 -14.25 10.13
CA TRP A 170 -2.96 -12.91 9.78
C TRP A 170 -3.65 -11.88 10.68
N ALA A 171 -3.42 -12.01 11.99
CA ALA A 171 -4.02 -11.19 13.02
C ALA A 171 -3.29 -9.86 13.18
N VAL A 172 -3.64 -8.88 12.33
CA VAL A 172 -2.94 -7.61 12.16
C VAL A 172 -3.81 -6.39 12.44
N SER A 173 -3.17 -5.21 12.55
CA SER A 173 -3.84 -3.91 12.50
C SER A 173 -3.47 -3.14 11.21
N GLN A 174 -3.32 -1.82 11.25
CA GLN A 174 -3.06 -0.99 10.06
C GLN A 174 -1.66 -1.24 9.44
N ALA A 175 -1.51 -0.89 8.15
CA ALA A 175 -0.28 -1.06 7.36
C ALA A 175 0.30 -2.48 7.39
N ALA A 176 -0.59 -3.47 7.30
CA ALA A 176 -0.25 -4.88 7.28
C ALA A 176 -0.90 -5.65 6.11
N PRO A 177 -0.66 -5.21 4.84
CA PRO A 177 -1.38 -5.73 3.69
C PRO A 177 -1.07 -7.20 3.37
N MET A 178 -2.12 -7.93 2.98
CA MET A 178 -2.04 -9.22 2.28
C MET A 178 -2.45 -9.01 0.82
N ARG A 179 -1.56 -9.29 -0.13
CA ARG A 179 -1.83 -9.06 -1.57
C ARG A 179 -1.40 -10.24 -2.43
N ARG A 180 -2.18 -10.64 -3.43
CA ARG A 180 -1.78 -11.77 -4.31
C ARG A 180 -1.44 -13.03 -3.52
N VAL A 181 -2.21 -13.34 -2.48
CA VAL A 181 -2.00 -14.57 -1.71
C VAL A 181 -3.09 -15.57 -2.04
N ASP A 182 -2.69 -16.81 -2.19
CA ASP A 182 -3.58 -17.95 -2.39
C ASP A 182 -3.53 -18.83 -1.13
N VAL A 183 -4.38 -18.54 -0.15
CA VAL A 183 -4.51 -19.35 1.05
C VAL A 183 -5.50 -20.46 0.77
N ARG A 184 -4.99 -21.69 0.76
CA ARG A 184 -5.74 -22.89 0.36
C ARG A 184 -6.63 -23.44 1.47
N ASP A 185 -6.34 -23.01 2.70
CA ASP A 185 -7.01 -23.40 3.93
C ASP A 185 -7.72 -22.18 4.55
N TYR A 186 -8.20 -22.33 5.79
CA TYR A 186 -8.94 -21.27 6.47
C TYR A 186 -8.02 -20.14 6.94
N THR A 187 -8.47 -18.89 6.81
CA THR A 187 -7.73 -17.70 7.26
C THR A 187 -8.41 -17.06 8.47
N SER A 188 -7.64 -16.67 9.48
CA SER A 188 -8.10 -15.86 10.62
C SER A 188 -7.43 -14.50 10.64
N PHE A 189 -8.24 -13.45 10.77
CA PHE A 189 -7.76 -12.09 10.99
C PHE A 189 -7.78 -11.67 12.45
N MET A 190 -8.20 -12.54 13.37
CA MET A 190 -8.15 -12.28 14.81
C MET A 190 -7.07 -13.12 15.52
N PRO A 191 -6.47 -12.58 16.60
CA PRO A 191 -5.57 -13.32 17.49
C PRO A 191 -6.39 -14.15 18.48
N TYR A 192 -7.03 -15.24 18.03
CA TYR A 192 -7.95 -16.03 18.88
C TYR A 192 -7.24 -16.85 19.96
N CYS A 193 -5.92 -16.95 19.91
CA CYS A 193 -5.11 -17.66 20.90
C CYS A 193 -4.73 -16.73 22.08
N GLU A 194 -4.97 -15.44 21.94
CA GLU A 194 -4.55 -14.38 22.84
C GLU A 194 -5.74 -13.81 23.65
N ASP A 195 -5.45 -13.25 24.84
CA ASP A 195 -6.42 -12.54 25.68
C ASP A 195 -5.77 -11.26 26.24
N PRO A 196 -6.33 -10.06 25.99
CA PRO A 196 -7.45 -9.80 25.08
C PRO A 196 -7.08 -10.08 23.62
N ASN A 197 -8.07 -10.42 22.79
CA ASN A 197 -7.90 -10.70 21.37
C ASN A 197 -8.24 -9.50 20.46
N TYR A 198 -8.10 -8.26 20.92
CA TYR A 198 -8.45 -7.08 20.12
C TYR A 198 -7.63 -6.98 18.82
N ALA A 199 -8.23 -6.48 17.74
CA ALA A 199 -7.54 -6.24 16.47
C ALA A 199 -8.22 -5.10 15.70
N SER A 200 -7.42 -4.27 15.00
CA SER A 200 -7.86 -3.04 14.31
C SER A 200 -7.32 -2.98 12.88
N GLY A 201 -7.40 -4.10 12.18
CA GLY A 201 -7.03 -4.23 10.78
C GLY A 201 -8.03 -3.53 9.86
N GLY A 202 -7.94 -3.74 8.56
CA GLY A 202 -6.86 -4.40 7.85
C GLY A 202 -7.17 -4.39 6.36
N PHE A 203 -6.24 -4.88 5.55
CA PHE A 203 -6.31 -4.77 4.10
C PHE A 203 -5.95 -6.09 3.43
N VAL A 204 -6.87 -6.62 2.61
CA VAL A 204 -6.62 -7.76 1.71
C VAL A 204 -7.00 -7.36 0.29
N ALA A 205 -6.11 -7.64 -0.67
CA ALA A 205 -6.41 -7.43 -2.09
C ALA A 205 -5.94 -8.57 -2.99
N ASP A 206 -6.63 -8.75 -4.11
CA ASP A 206 -6.16 -9.56 -5.24
C ASP A 206 -5.80 -10.99 -4.83
N SER A 207 -6.56 -11.58 -3.90
CA SER A 207 -6.20 -12.82 -3.20
C SER A 207 -7.29 -13.91 -3.31
N LYS A 208 -6.95 -15.16 -2.98
CA LYS A 208 -7.91 -16.25 -2.78
C LYS A 208 -7.78 -16.77 -1.36
N LEU A 209 -8.87 -16.77 -0.61
CA LEU A 209 -8.98 -17.35 0.72
C LEU A 209 -9.93 -18.55 0.62
N GLU A 210 -9.44 -19.67 0.07
CA GLU A 210 -10.27 -20.77 -0.40
C GLU A 210 -11.10 -21.41 0.72
N GLY A 211 -10.50 -21.56 1.91
CA GLY A 211 -11.19 -22.08 3.09
C GLY A 211 -12.25 -21.13 3.66
N GLY A 212 -12.23 -19.85 3.28
CA GLY A 212 -12.99 -18.77 3.93
C GLY A 212 -12.17 -17.98 4.94
N ALA A 213 -12.80 -16.94 5.48
CA ALA A 213 -12.14 -15.96 6.34
C ALA A 213 -12.91 -15.72 7.64
N LEU A 214 -12.19 -15.76 8.76
CA LEU A 214 -12.65 -15.36 10.08
C LEU A 214 -12.25 -13.91 10.38
N ASN A 215 -13.24 -13.02 10.43
CA ASN A 215 -13.07 -11.66 10.97
C ASN A 215 -12.77 -11.71 12.46
N GLY A 216 -13.60 -12.45 13.21
CA GLY A 216 -13.44 -12.55 14.64
C GLY A 216 -13.68 -11.23 15.36
N SER A 217 -12.73 -10.83 16.19
CA SER A 217 -12.70 -9.58 16.96
C SER A 217 -12.23 -8.35 16.17
N GLN A 218 -11.86 -8.50 14.88
CA GLN A 218 -11.46 -7.38 14.04
C GLN A 218 -12.54 -6.30 14.00
N GLN A 219 -12.18 -5.10 14.46
CA GLN A 219 -13.07 -3.94 14.56
C GLN A 219 -13.65 -3.56 13.18
N GLN A 220 -12.77 -3.42 12.20
CA GLN A 220 -13.07 -3.11 10.81
C GLN A 220 -12.15 -3.93 9.90
N PHE A 221 -12.48 -4.01 8.61
CA PHE A 221 -11.59 -4.61 7.62
C PHE A 221 -12.00 -4.18 6.21
N TYR A 222 -11.03 -4.02 5.31
CA TYR A 222 -11.28 -3.82 3.89
C TYR A 222 -10.73 -4.98 3.06
N VAL A 223 -11.58 -5.51 2.20
CA VAL A 223 -11.22 -6.52 1.21
C VAL A 223 -11.60 -5.99 -0.18
N ARG A 224 -10.74 -6.25 -1.17
CA ARG A 224 -11.08 -5.97 -2.57
C ARG A 224 -10.53 -6.99 -3.55
N ASN A 225 -11.22 -7.17 -4.69
CA ASN A 225 -10.78 -8.04 -5.78
C ASN A 225 -10.33 -9.45 -5.29
N THR A 226 -10.99 -10.00 -4.29
CA THR A 226 -10.58 -11.24 -3.63
C THR A 226 -11.66 -12.31 -3.78
N ASP A 227 -11.27 -13.56 -3.92
CA ASP A 227 -12.18 -14.69 -3.77
C ASP A 227 -12.17 -15.16 -2.32
N LEU A 228 -13.29 -14.95 -1.62
CA LEU A 228 -13.45 -15.32 -0.22
C LEU A 228 -13.81 -16.80 -0.01
N GLY A 229 -13.80 -17.63 -1.06
CA GLY A 229 -13.97 -19.07 -0.96
C GLY A 229 -15.26 -19.44 -0.24
N ALA A 230 -15.14 -20.09 0.93
CA ALA A 230 -16.28 -20.48 1.76
C ALA A 230 -17.05 -19.30 2.41
N GLY A 231 -16.57 -18.07 2.26
CA GLY A 231 -17.22 -16.84 2.70
C GLY A 231 -16.57 -16.17 3.90
N TRP A 232 -17.26 -15.16 4.44
CA TRP A 232 -16.81 -14.32 5.55
C TRP A 232 -17.63 -14.58 6.82
N SER A 233 -16.97 -14.68 7.98
CA SER A 233 -17.60 -15.17 9.21
C SER A 233 -18.58 -14.21 9.90
N ASN A 234 -18.18 -12.97 10.20
CA ASN A 234 -18.89 -12.01 11.03
C ASN A 234 -18.40 -10.57 10.78
N GLY A 235 -19.12 -9.57 11.31
CA GLY A 235 -18.69 -8.17 11.35
C GLY A 235 -18.78 -7.59 12.76
N VAL A 236 -17.97 -6.57 13.05
CA VAL A 236 -17.92 -5.88 14.35
C VAL A 236 -18.44 -4.45 14.20
N TRP A 237 -17.71 -3.57 13.50
CA TRP A 237 -18.13 -2.16 13.32
C TRP A 237 -18.24 -1.71 11.86
N ASN A 238 -17.31 -2.13 10.98
CA ASN A 238 -17.24 -1.67 9.59
C ASN A 238 -16.48 -2.66 8.69
N GLN A 239 -17.17 -3.63 8.09
CA GLN A 239 -16.58 -4.64 7.22
C GLN A 239 -16.96 -4.33 5.78
N VAL A 240 -15.96 -3.97 4.96
CA VAL A 240 -16.18 -3.42 3.63
C VAL A 240 -15.56 -4.31 2.57
N PHE A 241 -16.34 -4.59 1.52
CA PHE A 241 -15.99 -5.46 0.40
C PHE A 241 -16.22 -4.72 -0.91
N SER A 242 -15.33 -4.89 -1.89
CA SER A 242 -15.54 -4.33 -3.23
C SER A 242 -14.93 -5.21 -4.30
N GLY A 243 -15.75 -5.66 -5.25
CA GLY A 243 -15.28 -6.56 -6.31
C GLY A 243 -14.87 -7.94 -5.78
N ASP A 244 -15.33 -8.33 -4.60
CA ASP A 244 -15.01 -9.62 -4.01
C ASP A 244 -16.00 -10.70 -4.45
N LEU A 245 -15.49 -11.87 -4.80
CA LEU A 245 -16.29 -13.06 -5.01
C LEU A 245 -16.61 -13.67 -3.63
N ASN A 246 -17.83 -14.18 -3.48
CA ASN A 246 -18.31 -14.81 -2.25
C ASN A 246 -18.36 -13.88 -1.01
N ALA A 247 -18.31 -12.56 -1.20
CA ALA A 247 -18.57 -11.59 -0.14
C ALA A 247 -20.03 -11.63 0.35
N PRO A 248 -20.28 -11.33 1.64
CA PRO A 248 -21.64 -11.22 2.16
C PRO A 248 -22.39 -10.08 1.47
N ALA A 249 -23.70 -10.20 1.32
CA ALA A 249 -24.51 -9.13 0.74
C ALA A 249 -24.52 -7.87 1.63
N GLN A 250 -24.66 -6.71 1.00
CA GLN A 250 -24.88 -5.42 1.69
C GLN A 250 -25.98 -5.57 2.75
N SER A 251 -25.66 -5.25 3.99
CA SER A 251 -26.59 -5.42 5.12
C SER A 251 -26.38 -4.45 6.28
N PHE A 252 -25.50 -3.45 6.11
CA PHE A 252 -25.34 -2.37 7.08
C PHE A 252 -26.70 -1.76 7.47
N PRO A 253 -26.97 -1.53 8.78
CA PRO A 253 -26.01 -1.57 9.89
C PRO A 253 -25.82 -2.93 10.58
N VAL A 254 -26.70 -3.92 10.36
CA VAL A 254 -26.66 -5.20 11.10
C VAL A 254 -26.93 -6.40 10.17
N PRO A 255 -25.93 -7.26 9.92
CA PRO A 255 -24.50 -7.08 10.25
C PRO A 255 -23.88 -5.87 9.51
N PRO A 256 -22.77 -5.30 10.00
CA PRO A 256 -22.19 -4.06 9.46
C PRO A 256 -21.37 -4.31 8.19
N TYR A 257 -22.01 -4.91 7.17
CA TYR A 257 -21.39 -5.18 5.87
C TYR A 257 -21.75 -4.12 4.84
N THR A 258 -20.70 -3.46 4.32
CA THR A 258 -20.77 -2.62 3.13
C THR A 258 -20.18 -3.39 1.95
N THR A 259 -21.00 -3.74 0.96
CA THR A 259 -20.58 -4.60 -0.15
C THR A 259 -20.87 -3.97 -1.49
N LEU A 260 -19.82 -3.68 -2.24
CA LEU A 260 -19.87 -3.22 -3.63
C LEU A 260 -19.57 -4.39 -4.56
N THR A 261 -20.38 -4.53 -5.62
CA THR A 261 -20.21 -5.62 -6.59
C THR A 261 -18.90 -5.54 -7.38
N THR A 262 -18.30 -4.36 -7.48
CA THR A 262 -17.05 -4.11 -8.22
C THR A 262 -16.20 -3.09 -7.47
N THR A 263 -14.88 -3.16 -7.56
CA THR A 263 -14.00 -2.04 -7.18
C THR A 263 -14.02 -1.01 -8.32
N PRO A 264 -14.46 0.25 -8.09
CA PRO A 264 -14.68 1.21 -9.18
C PRO A 264 -13.44 1.49 -10.03
N VAL A 265 -12.31 1.71 -9.38
CA VAL A 265 -10.99 1.92 -10.01
C VAL A 265 -9.96 1.22 -9.14
N SER A 266 -9.09 0.43 -9.75
CA SER A 266 -8.03 -0.31 -9.07
C SER A 266 -6.78 -0.39 -9.95
N ARG A 267 -5.63 -0.64 -9.33
CA ARG A 267 -4.38 -1.00 -10.00
C ARG A 267 -3.64 -1.87 -9.00
N GLU A 268 -3.25 -3.08 -9.37
CA GLU A 268 -2.54 -3.96 -8.43
C GLU A 268 -1.08 -3.52 -8.25
N LYS A 269 -0.54 -3.77 -7.05
CA LYS A 269 0.79 -3.29 -6.64
C LYS A 269 1.87 -3.84 -7.57
N PRO A 270 2.85 -3.05 -8.04
CA PRO A 270 4.05 -3.59 -8.66
C PRO A 270 4.79 -4.54 -7.72
N TYR A 271 5.37 -5.61 -8.27
CA TYR A 271 6.09 -6.60 -7.48
C TYR A 271 7.35 -7.10 -8.18
N LEU A 272 8.35 -7.44 -7.38
CA LEU A 272 9.59 -8.07 -7.85
C LEU A 272 9.32 -9.56 -8.10
N TYR A 273 9.82 -10.09 -9.21
CA TYR A 273 9.78 -11.52 -9.50
C TYR A 273 11.01 -11.97 -10.26
N VAL A 274 11.19 -13.30 -10.38
CA VAL A 274 12.24 -13.93 -11.16
C VAL A 274 11.60 -14.59 -12.38
N ASP A 275 12.07 -14.24 -13.58
CA ASP A 275 11.58 -14.85 -14.82
C ASP A 275 12.15 -16.26 -15.05
N ASP A 276 11.64 -16.97 -16.07
CA ASP A 276 12.05 -18.33 -16.41
C ASP A 276 13.56 -18.47 -16.75
N HIS A 277 14.26 -17.35 -17.02
CA HIS A 277 15.69 -17.32 -17.27
C HIS A 277 16.51 -17.00 -16.01
N GLY A 278 15.86 -16.86 -14.85
CA GLY A 278 16.49 -16.53 -13.58
C GLY A 278 16.79 -15.04 -13.40
N ALA A 279 16.28 -14.16 -14.27
CA ALA A 279 16.51 -12.73 -14.17
C ALA A 279 15.46 -12.02 -13.31
N TYR A 280 15.90 -11.10 -12.45
CA TYR A 280 14.99 -10.25 -11.69
C TYR A 280 14.28 -9.24 -12.59
N ARG A 281 12.98 -9.10 -12.36
CA ARG A 281 12.10 -8.17 -13.06
C ARG A 281 11.09 -7.56 -12.11
N VAL A 282 10.54 -6.41 -12.46
CA VAL A 282 9.41 -5.80 -11.76
C VAL A 282 8.20 -5.88 -12.69
N PHE A 283 7.17 -6.60 -12.25
CA PHE A 283 5.89 -6.60 -12.93
C PHE A 283 5.09 -5.38 -12.50
N VAL A 284 4.47 -4.69 -13.46
CA VAL A 284 3.67 -3.48 -13.25
C VAL A 284 2.27 -3.76 -13.78
N PRO A 285 1.31 -4.10 -12.90
CA PRO A 285 -0.07 -4.34 -13.29
C PRO A 285 -0.73 -3.13 -13.95
N SER A 286 -1.65 -3.39 -14.86
CA SER A 286 -2.45 -2.35 -15.51
C SER A 286 -3.55 -1.86 -14.57
N ALA A 287 -3.92 -0.59 -14.67
CA ALA A 287 -5.12 -0.09 -14.02
C ALA A 287 -6.39 -0.73 -14.63
N ALA A 288 -7.39 -0.96 -13.80
CA ALA A 288 -8.68 -1.51 -14.17
C ALA A 288 -9.81 -0.65 -13.60
N THR A 289 -10.99 -0.78 -14.20
CA THR A 289 -12.22 -0.17 -13.72
C THR A 289 -13.27 -1.23 -13.54
N ASN A 290 -14.06 -1.13 -12.47
CA ASN A 290 -15.08 -2.11 -12.11
C ASN A 290 -14.50 -3.53 -12.04
N SER A 291 -13.34 -3.68 -11.41
CA SER A 291 -12.67 -4.98 -11.26
C SER A 291 -13.44 -5.88 -10.30
N VAL A 292 -13.33 -7.18 -10.53
CA VAL A 292 -13.94 -8.25 -9.72
C VAL A 292 -12.98 -9.43 -9.66
N GLY A 293 -12.78 -9.98 -8.46
CA GLY A 293 -11.94 -11.13 -8.20
C GLY A 293 -10.45 -10.90 -8.48
N PRO A 294 -9.61 -11.91 -8.22
CA PRO A 294 -8.18 -11.79 -8.38
C PRO A 294 -7.80 -11.62 -9.85
N SER A 295 -6.92 -10.66 -10.12
CA SER A 295 -6.39 -10.34 -11.44
C SER A 295 -5.61 -11.47 -12.09
N TRP A 296 -5.16 -12.45 -11.31
CA TRP A 296 -4.44 -13.65 -11.74
C TRP A 296 -5.33 -14.92 -11.81
N ALA A 297 -6.64 -14.79 -11.61
CA ALA A 297 -7.55 -15.94 -11.59
C ALA A 297 -7.68 -16.64 -12.95
N ASP A 298 -7.69 -15.87 -14.04
CA ASP A 298 -7.92 -16.36 -15.42
C ASP A 298 -6.65 -16.27 -16.30
N GLY A 299 -5.46 -16.38 -15.67
CA GLY A 299 -4.15 -16.29 -16.32
C GLY A 299 -3.26 -15.26 -15.65
N HIS A 300 -2.17 -14.86 -16.32
CA HIS A 300 -1.29 -13.82 -15.79
C HIS A 300 -2.03 -12.49 -15.67
N THR A 301 -1.78 -11.77 -14.58
CA THR A 301 -2.29 -10.40 -14.41
C THR A 301 -1.92 -9.52 -15.59
N PRO A 302 -2.85 -8.74 -16.16
CA PRO A 302 -2.54 -7.81 -17.23
C PRO A 302 -1.56 -6.73 -16.77
N GLY A 303 -0.49 -6.50 -17.53
CA GLY A 303 0.55 -5.55 -17.13
C GLY A 303 1.77 -5.58 -18.04
N ARG A 304 2.84 -4.93 -17.59
CA ARG A 304 4.14 -4.91 -18.28
C ARG A 304 5.24 -5.38 -17.34
N SER A 305 6.25 -6.05 -17.89
CA SER A 305 7.40 -6.54 -17.14
C SER A 305 8.67 -5.76 -17.47
N LEU A 306 9.21 -5.07 -16.48
CA LEU A 306 10.40 -4.24 -16.61
C LEU A 306 11.62 -5.02 -16.09
N PRO A 307 12.73 -5.10 -16.85
CA PRO A 307 13.95 -5.73 -16.33
C PRO A 307 14.50 -4.91 -15.16
N LEU A 308 15.08 -5.56 -14.16
CA LEU A 308 15.64 -4.83 -13.01
C LEU A 308 16.78 -3.87 -13.41
N SER A 309 17.43 -4.11 -14.55
CA SER A 309 18.39 -3.17 -15.14
C SER A 309 17.81 -1.79 -15.44
N ASP A 310 16.49 -1.62 -15.55
CA ASP A 310 15.83 -0.33 -15.75
C ASP A 310 15.65 0.45 -14.44
N PHE A 311 16.01 -0.13 -13.30
CA PHE A 311 15.91 0.49 -11.99
C PHE A 311 17.28 0.97 -11.51
N PHE A 312 17.25 2.05 -10.73
CA PHE A 312 18.29 2.32 -9.76
C PHE A 312 17.91 1.59 -8.48
N VAL A 313 18.75 0.67 -8.03
CA VAL A 313 18.60 -0.02 -6.74
C VAL A 313 19.27 0.87 -5.71
N ALA A 314 18.45 1.57 -4.92
CA ALA A 314 18.92 2.48 -3.89
C ALA A 314 19.16 1.73 -2.58
N HIS A 315 20.23 2.11 -1.89
CA HIS A 315 20.56 1.69 -0.54
C HIS A 315 20.55 2.89 0.42
N PRO A 316 20.40 2.68 1.75
CA PRO A 316 20.34 3.78 2.72
C PRO A 316 21.51 4.78 2.66
N THR A 317 22.66 4.35 2.14
CA THR A 317 23.88 5.18 1.98
C THR A 317 23.87 6.03 0.70
N ASP A 318 22.96 5.80 -0.24
CA ASP A 318 22.86 6.57 -1.46
C ASP A 318 22.33 7.98 -1.19
N SER A 319 23.02 8.98 -1.71
CA SER A 319 22.54 10.35 -1.62
C SER A 319 21.31 10.58 -2.51
N VAL A 320 20.38 11.42 -2.04
CA VAL A 320 19.24 11.89 -2.85
C VAL A 320 19.68 12.48 -4.20
N THR A 321 20.86 13.11 -4.26
CA THR A 321 21.42 13.63 -5.52
C THR A 321 21.67 12.50 -6.53
N THR A 322 22.18 11.36 -6.06
CA THR A 322 22.43 10.18 -6.90
C THR A 322 21.13 9.56 -7.37
N ILE A 323 20.16 9.39 -6.45
CA ILE A 323 18.81 8.92 -6.76
C ILE A 323 18.16 9.79 -7.85
N ASN A 324 18.15 11.12 -7.65
CA ASN A 324 17.58 12.06 -8.60
C ASN A 324 18.32 12.07 -9.95
N ALA A 325 19.65 11.90 -9.96
CA ALA A 325 20.42 11.78 -11.19
C ALA A 325 20.06 10.51 -11.97
N ALA A 326 19.77 9.40 -11.29
CA ALA A 326 19.32 8.17 -11.93
C ALA A 326 17.90 8.30 -12.51
N LEU A 327 16.97 8.88 -11.76
CA LEU A 327 15.61 9.19 -12.23
C LEU A 327 15.64 10.09 -13.48
N ALA A 328 16.50 11.12 -13.47
CA ALA A 328 16.68 12.03 -14.61
C ALA A 328 17.28 11.34 -15.84
N LYS A 329 18.06 10.27 -15.65
CA LYS A 329 18.60 9.42 -16.73
C LYS A 329 17.60 8.38 -17.26
N GLY A 330 16.36 8.38 -16.76
CA GLY A 330 15.32 7.47 -17.23
C GLY A 330 15.17 6.19 -16.42
N LYS A 331 15.87 6.03 -15.29
CA LYS A 331 15.68 4.87 -14.40
C LYS A 331 14.38 4.96 -13.62
N ASN A 332 13.82 3.80 -13.28
CA ASN A 332 12.89 3.63 -12.17
C ASN A 332 13.67 3.55 -10.85
N LEU A 333 12.98 3.41 -9.72
CA LEU A 333 13.60 3.34 -8.40
C LEU A 333 13.14 2.08 -7.65
N LEU A 334 14.08 1.26 -7.21
CA LEU A 334 13.84 0.19 -6.25
C LEU A 334 14.54 0.60 -4.95
N VAL A 335 13.81 0.76 -3.85
CA VAL A 335 14.33 1.20 -2.56
C VAL A 335 14.49 -0.02 -1.66
N THR A 336 15.73 -0.42 -1.38
CA THR A 336 16.02 -1.62 -0.56
C THR A 336 15.70 -1.39 0.92
N PRO A 337 15.50 -2.45 1.73
CA PRO A 337 15.05 -2.31 3.12
C PRO A 337 16.02 -1.50 3.98
N GLY A 338 15.53 -0.39 4.53
CA GLY A 338 16.27 0.48 5.44
C GLY A 338 15.59 1.83 5.67
N VAL A 339 16.25 2.68 6.44
CA VAL A 339 15.82 4.06 6.73
C VAL A 339 16.74 5.03 5.99
N TYR A 340 16.15 5.93 5.20
CA TYR A 340 16.83 6.86 4.30
C TYR A 340 16.63 8.29 4.78
N ASP A 341 17.72 9.00 5.02
CA ASP A 341 17.68 10.42 5.38
C ASP A 341 17.52 11.31 4.14
N VAL A 342 16.38 11.99 4.06
CA VAL A 342 15.99 12.77 2.88
C VAL A 342 16.00 14.27 3.19
N ALA A 343 17.15 14.91 3.00
CA ALA A 343 17.34 16.36 3.23
C ALA A 343 16.87 17.25 2.08
N LYS A 344 16.49 16.67 0.94
CA LYS A 344 15.99 17.33 -0.26
C LYS A 344 15.03 16.36 -0.95
N SER A 345 14.07 16.86 -1.72
CA SER A 345 13.08 15.98 -2.35
C SER A 345 13.69 15.03 -3.38
N ILE A 346 13.33 13.76 -3.29
CA ILE A 346 13.35 12.84 -4.42
C ILE A 346 12.30 13.34 -5.42
N SER A 347 12.71 13.64 -6.64
CA SER A 347 11.87 14.31 -7.65
C SER A 347 11.53 13.36 -8.79
N VAL A 348 10.30 12.85 -8.78
CA VAL A 348 9.79 11.98 -9.84
C VAL A 348 9.12 12.85 -10.92
N LYS A 349 9.77 12.97 -12.08
CA LYS A 349 9.37 13.90 -13.15
C LYS A 349 9.02 13.24 -14.49
N ARG A 350 9.19 11.93 -14.59
CA ARG A 350 8.94 11.16 -15.82
C ARG A 350 7.63 10.39 -15.64
N ALA A 351 6.76 10.45 -16.64
CA ALA A 351 5.59 9.59 -16.69
C ALA A 351 5.99 8.11 -16.60
N ASP A 352 5.08 7.27 -16.12
CA ASP A 352 5.30 5.82 -16.05
C ASP A 352 6.48 5.38 -15.13
N THR A 353 7.02 6.28 -14.29
CA THR A 353 8.09 5.91 -13.34
C THR A 353 7.53 5.01 -12.25
N VAL A 354 8.19 3.88 -12.01
CA VAL A 354 7.93 3.01 -10.87
C VAL A 354 8.90 3.35 -9.74
N VAL A 355 8.37 3.49 -8.53
CA VAL A 355 9.10 3.59 -7.27
C VAL A 355 8.60 2.49 -6.35
N LEU A 356 9.36 1.42 -6.22
CA LEU A 356 9.00 0.25 -5.40
C LEU A 356 9.93 0.18 -4.19
N GLY A 357 9.36 0.17 -2.98
CA GLY A 357 10.09 -0.14 -1.75
C GLY A 357 10.02 -1.62 -1.41
N LEU A 358 11.08 -2.13 -0.78
CA LEU A 358 11.12 -3.46 -0.19
C LEU A 358 11.29 -3.35 1.33
N GLY A 359 10.72 -4.29 2.07
CA GLY A 359 10.85 -4.42 3.51
C GLY A 359 10.41 -3.18 4.27
N LEU A 360 9.34 -2.52 3.82
CA LEU A 360 8.79 -1.30 4.43
C LEU A 360 9.85 -0.17 4.50
N ALA A 361 10.61 -0.02 3.41
CA ALA A 361 11.64 1.00 3.30
C ALA A 361 11.10 2.39 3.67
N THR A 362 11.86 3.11 4.49
CA THR A 362 11.39 4.33 5.15
C THR A 362 12.18 5.54 4.66
N LEU A 363 11.50 6.59 4.19
CA LEU A 363 12.07 7.87 3.82
C LEU A 363 11.83 8.88 4.95
N THR A 364 12.87 9.20 5.71
CA THR A 364 12.77 10.14 6.84
C THR A 364 13.13 11.55 6.40
N ALA A 365 12.21 12.48 6.58
CA ALA A 365 12.41 13.88 6.23
C ALA A 365 13.52 14.52 7.08
N GLN A 366 14.48 15.18 6.45
CA GLN A 366 15.51 15.95 7.14
C GLN A 366 15.34 17.43 6.84
N ASN A 367 15.62 18.30 7.83
CA ASN A 367 15.57 19.76 7.70
C ASN A 367 14.23 20.32 7.18
N GLY A 368 13.11 19.64 7.46
CA GLY A 368 11.78 20.05 7.00
C GLY A 368 11.56 19.87 5.48
N ALA A 369 12.37 19.05 4.83
CA ALA A 369 12.19 18.70 3.43
C ALA A 369 10.87 17.96 3.20
N VAL A 370 10.35 18.03 1.98
CA VAL A 370 9.33 17.09 1.48
C VAL A 370 10.08 15.89 0.90
N PRO A 371 10.06 14.70 1.52
CA PRO A 371 10.85 13.55 1.06
C PRO A 371 10.68 13.22 -0.42
N MET A 372 9.44 13.27 -0.94
CA MET A 372 9.20 13.00 -2.36
C MET A 372 8.17 13.95 -2.96
N VAL A 373 8.47 14.41 -4.17
CA VAL A 373 7.56 15.19 -5.00
C VAL A 373 7.41 14.52 -6.36
N VAL A 374 6.17 14.33 -6.78
CA VAL A 374 5.83 13.87 -8.13
C VAL A 374 5.40 15.09 -8.94
N GLY A 375 6.00 15.27 -10.12
CA GLY A 375 5.62 16.31 -11.07
C GLY A 375 4.25 16.05 -11.69
N ASP A 376 3.83 16.95 -12.57
CA ASP A 376 2.57 16.83 -13.29
C ASP A 376 2.71 15.82 -14.47
N VAL A 377 2.72 14.54 -14.13
CA VAL A 377 2.89 13.41 -15.07
C VAL A 377 1.96 12.26 -14.74
N ARG A 378 1.57 11.48 -15.76
CA ARG A 378 0.70 10.30 -15.64
C ARG A 378 1.47 9.02 -15.23
N GLY A 379 0.73 8.02 -14.76
CA GLY A 379 1.19 6.63 -14.65
C GLY A 379 2.31 6.36 -13.66
N VAL A 380 2.64 7.31 -12.78
CA VAL A 380 3.64 7.08 -11.74
C VAL A 380 3.08 6.07 -10.74
N ASP A 381 3.90 5.11 -10.35
CA ASP A 381 3.50 3.99 -9.50
C ASP A 381 4.41 3.95 -8.29
N ILE A 382 3.90 4.29 -7.11
CA ILE A 382 4.67 4.35 -5.86
C ILE A 382 4.11 3.30 -4.91
N ALA A 383 4.94 2.34 -4.53
CA ALA A 383 4.50 1.19 -3.76
C ALA A 383 5.46 0.81 -2.61
N GLY A 384 4.90 0.39 -1.48
CA GLY A 384 5.66 -0.24 -0.38
C GLY A 384 6.63 0.69 0.35
N LEU A 385 6.22 1.94 0.59
CA LEU A 385 7.07 2.96 1.22
C LEU A 385 6.43 3.56 2.46
N THR A 386 7.25 3.80 3.48
CA THR A 386 6.89 4.63 4.63
C THR A 386 7.55 5.99 4.53
N PHE A 387 6.78 7.06 4.74
CA PHE A 387 7.25 8.43 4.83
C PHE A 387 7.24 8.86 6.30
N ASP A 388 8.42 9.12 6.85
CA ASP A 388 8.59 9.39 8.29
C ASP A 388 8.97 10.87 8.49
N ALA A 389 8.29 11.55 9.41
CA ALA A 389 8.54 12.96 9.65
C ALA A 389 9.77 13.18 10.53
N GLY A 390 10.66 14.08 10.12
CA GLY A 390 11.78 14.52 10.96
C GLY A 390 11.39 15.53 12.04
N THR A 391 12.37 15.91 12.85
CA THR A 391 12.20 16.84 13.98
C THR A 391 11.81 18.26 13.56
N VAL A 392 12.15 18.67 12.34
CA VAL A 392 11.77 19.96 11.74
C VAL A 392 10.51 19.77 10.91
N ASN A 393 9.52 20.62 11.13
CA ASN A 393 8.22 20.53 10.47
C ASN A 393 8.36 20.59 8.94
N SER A 394 7.90 19.52 8.27
CA SER A 394 7.77 19.47 6.81
C SER A 394 6.41 20.03 6.39
N PRO A 395 6.30 20.83 5.32
CA PRO A 395 4.99 21.30 4.87
C PRO A 395 4.10 20.15 4.38
N THR A 396 4.70 19.17 3.71
CA THR A 396 4.10 17.88 3.37
C THR A 396 5.14 16.77 3.37
N LEU A 397 4.77 15.50 3.49
CA LEU A 397 5.71 14.37 3.38
C LEU A 397 5.73 13.74 1.97
N LEU A 398 4.58 13.70 1.30
CA LEU A 398 4.46 13.29 -0.09
C LEU A 398 3.52 14.24 -0.84
N LYS A 399 3.99 14.76 -1.97
CA LYS A 399 3.19 15.63 -2.85
C LYS A 399 3.06 15.03 -4.25
N ILE A 400 1.81 14.85 -4.69
CA ILE A 400 1.48 14.29 -6.02
C ILE A 400 0.95 15.38 -6.94
N GLY A 401 1.79 15.88 -7.84
CA GLY A 401 1.49 17.01 -8.73
C GLY A 401 1.70 18.37 -8.06
N SER A 402 1.84 19.42 -8.85
CA SER A 402 2.25 20.76 -8.37
C SER A 402 1.12 21.56 -7.70
N GLY A 403 -0.14 21.27 -7.99
CA GLY A 403 -1.32 21.99 -7.48
C GLY A 403 -1.78 23.12 -8.40
N HIS A 404 -2.95 23.71 -8.11
CA HIS A 404 -3.48 24.83 -8.89
C HIS A 404 -2.72 26.14 -8.59
N HIS A 405 -1.60 26.40 -9.27
CA HIS A 405 -1.03 27.75 -9.27
C HIS A 405 -1.94 28.69 -10.08
N LYS A 406 -2.40 29.79 -9.45
CA LYS A 406 -3.27 30.83 -10.03
C LYS A 406 -2.72 31.53 -11.29
N VAL A 407 -1.51 31.21 -11.74
CA VAL A 407 -0.81 31.96 -12.81
C VAL A 407 -0.80 31.21 -14.15
N ASP A 408 -0.96 29.89 -14.17
CA ASP A 408 -1.01 29.13 -15.42
C ASP A 408 -2.43 28.63 -15.67
N ARG A 409 -3.11 29.27 -16.62
CA ARG A 409 -4.36 28.80 -17.22
C ARG A 409 -4.11 27.55 -18.09
N ASN A 410 -3.45 26.53 -17.55
CA ASN A 410 -3.47 25.21 -18.15
C ASN A 410 -4.53 24.38 -17.41
N PRO A 411 -5.70 24.13 -18.01
CA PRO A 411 -6.79 23.43 -17.36
C PRO A 411 -6.53 21.92 -17.42
N ALA A 412 -5.60 21.42 -16.60
CA ALA A 412 -5.53 20.02 -16.18
C ALA A 412 -4.51 19.90 -15.04
N THR A 413 -4.98 19.61 -13.84
CA THR A 413 -4.29 18.72 -12.91
C THR A 413 -3.86 17.49 -13.72
N VAL A 414 -2.59 17.37 -14.09
CA VAL A 414 -2.14 16.32 -15.03
C VAL A 414 -2.41 14.96 -14.41
N GLY A 415 -3.43 14.29 -14.90
CA GLY A 415 -3.95 13.02 -14.44
C GLY A 415 -4.57 12.29 -15.63
N SER A 416 -4.65 10.97 -15.58
CA SER A 416 -5.15 10.17 -16.69
C SER A 416 -6.04 9.07 -16.15
N ALA A 417 -7.29 9.01 -16.61
CA ALA A 417 -8.22 7.94 -16.22
C ALA A 417 -7.75 6.54 -16.70
N THR A 418 -7.03 6.48 -17.82
CA THR A 418 -6.54 5.20 -18.39
C THR A 418 -5.11 4.85 -17.98
N ASP A 419 -4.42 5.77 -17.31
CA ASP A 419 -3.07 5.56 -16.80
C ASP A 419 -2.85 6.43 -15.54
N PRO A 420 -3.60 6.15 -14.48
CA PRO A 420 -3.56 6.95 -13.27
C PRO A 420 -2.23 6.77 -12.56
N THR A 421 -1.80 7.83 -11.87
CA THR A 421 -0.79 7.69 -10.81
C THR A 421 -1.40 6.89 -9.67
N ALA A 422 -0.65 5.95 -9.08
CA ALA A 422 -1.12 5.11 -7.97
C ALA A 422 -0.13 5.15 -6.79
N LEU A 423 -0.69 5.20 -5.58
CA LEU A 423 0.01 5.04 -4.32
C LEU A 423 -0.51 3.77 -3.63
N GLN A 424 0.36 2.83 -3.33
CA GLN A 424 -0.02 1.48 -2.91
C GLN A 424 0.81 1.01 -1.71
N ASP A 425 0.21 0.67 -0.58
CA ASP A 425 0.96 0.38 0.65
C ASP A 425 1.91 1.54 1.01
N VAL A 426 1.35 2.77 0.97
CA VAL A 426 2.10 3.99 1.26
C VAL A 426 1.67 4.54 2.60
N PHE A 427 2.60 4.53 3.54
CA PHE A 427 2.34 4.81 4.94
C PHE A 427 3.03 6.10 5.38
N PHE A 428 2.47 6.78 6.38
CA PHE A 428 3.03 8.01 6.95
C PHE A 428 3.08 7.91 8.46
N ARG A 429 4.20 8.36 9.02
CA ARG A 429 4.41 8.39 10.47
C ARG A 429 4.91 9.75 10.93
N ILE A 430 4.28 10.26 12.00
CA ILE A 430 4.63 11.55 12.62
C ILE A 430 4.76 11.35 14.12
N GLY A 431 5.99 11.18 14.61
CA GLY A 431 6.24 10.76 15.99
C GLY A 431 6.44 9.25 16.09
N GLY A 432 6.53 8.72 17.32
CA GLY A 432 6.71 7.29 17.56
C GLY A 432 8.18 6.94 17.85
N PRO A 433 9.03 6.63 16.84
CA PRO A 433 10.44 6.34 17.06
C PRO A 433 11.25 7.54 17.54
N HIS A 434 10.86 8.74 17.11
CA HIS A 434 11.47 10.02 17.45
C HIS A 434 10.44 11.14 17.30
N VAL A 435 10.76 12.35 17.74
CA VAL A 435 9.91 13.54 17.46
C VAL A 435 9.84 13.75 15.95
N GLY A 436 8.63 13.71 15.40
CA GLY A 436 8.36 13.98 13.98
C GLY A 436 7.31 15.08 13.85
N LYS A 437 7.46 15.97 12.87
CA LYS A 437 6.51 17.07 12.62
C LYS A 437 6.23 17.25 11.12
N ALA A 438 4.96 17.35 10.77
CA ALA A 438 4.54 17.71 9.41
C ALA A 438 3.22 18.47 9.44
N THR A 439 3.04 19.47 8.59
CA THR A 439 1.73 20.14 8.48
C THR A 439 0.72 19.23 7.79
N THR A 440 1.12 18.58 6.70
CA THR A 440 0.31 17.59 5.99
C THR A 440 1.11 16.33 5.75
N SER A 441 0.51 15.14 5.78
CA SER A 441 1.25 13.92 5.43
C SER A 441 1.25 13.72 3.92
N LEU A 442 0.06 13.71 3.31
CA LEU A 442 -0.15 13.48 1.89
C LEU A 442 -0.94 14.62 1.23
N GLU A 443 -0.37 15.21 0.18
CA GLU A 443 -1.05 16.20 -0.67
C GLU A 443 -1.21 15.65 -2.11
N VAL A 444 -2.46 15.37 -2.51
CA VAL A 444 -2.81 14.82 -3.82
C VAL A 444 -3.43 15.88 -4.71
N ASN A 445 -2.64 16.43 -5.62
CA ASN A 445 -3.10 17.45 -6.58
C ASN A 445 -3.49 16.86 -7.94
N SER A 446 -2.89 15.73 -8.32
CA SER A 446 -3.14 15.12 -9.63
C SER A 446 -4.49 14.43 -9.66
N SER A 447 -5.27 14.71 -10.71
CA SER A 447 -6.57 14.06 -10.93
C SER A 447 -6.40 12.57 -11.24
N HIS A 448 -7.47 11.79 -11.04
CA HIS A 448 -7.49 10.34 -11.26
C HIS A 448 -6.49 9.52 -10.42
N THR A 449 -5.77 10.14 -9.48
CA THR A 449 -4.85 9.40 -8.60
C THR A 449 -5.60 8.30 -7.85
N ILE A 450 -5.01 7.12 -7.79
CA ILE A 450 -5.48 5.99 -6.97
C ILE A 450 -4.69 5.99 -5.66
N LEU A 451 -5.41 5.96 -4.54
CA LEU A 451 -4.87 5.76 -3.19
C LEU A 451 -5.34 4.39 -2.72
N ASP A 452 -4.46 3.41 -2.63
CA ASP A 452 -4.83 2.02 -2.35
C ASP A 452 -4.02 1.47 -1.18
N ASP A 453 -4.67 1.26 -0.03
CA ASP A 453 -4.00 1.02 1.26
C ASP A 453 -3.06 2.17 1.68
N ILE A 454 -3.67 3.25 2.18
CA ILE A 454 -2.95 4.37 2.77
C ILE A 454 -3.19 4.36 4.27
N TRP A 455 -2.11 4.39 5.04
CA TRP A 455 -2.16 4.69 6.47
C TRP A 455 -1.39 5.95 6.78
N ALA A 456 -2.10 7.01 7.15
CA ALA A 456 -1.49 8.24 7.61
C ALA A 456 -1.69 8.35 9.12
N TRP A 457 -0.61 8.24 9.90
CA TRP A 457 -0.68 8.11 11.36
C TRP A 457 0.15 9.19 12.05
N ARG A 458 -0.53 10.09 12.77
CA ARG A 458 0.13 10.91 13.79
C ARG A 458 0.24 10.05 15.05
N ALA A 459 1.46 9.79 15.49
CA ALA A 459 1.70 8.85 16.57
C ALA A 459 0.96 9.19 17.86
N ASP A 460 0.16 8.25 18.36
CA ASP A 460 -0.47 8.30 19.69
C ASP A 460 0.41 7.65 20.77
N HIS A 461 1.35 6.77 20.36
CA HIS A 461 2.32 6.11 21.23
C HIS A 461 3.71 5.99 20.59
N GLY A 462 4.69 5.57 21.41
CA GLY A 462 6.05 5.29 20.96
C GLY A 462 7.10 5.54 22.04
N VAL A 463 8.33 5.83 21.62
CA VAL A 463 9.46 6.09 22.53
C VAL A 463 9.14 7.30 23.43
N ALA A 464 9.51 7.22 24.71
CA ALA A 464 9.24 8.28 25.69
C ALA A 464 9.70 9.66 25.17
N GLY A 465 8.77 10.62 25.14
CA GLY A 465 9.02 11.99 24.68
C GLY A 465 8.93 12.21 23.16
N SER A 466 8.56 11.20 22.36
CA SER A 466 8.34 11.35 20.92
C SER A 466 6.92 11.77 20.54
N VAL A 467 5.95 11.62 21.44
CA VAL A 467 4.53 11.89 21.20
C VAL A 467 3.94 12.89 22.19
N GLY A 468 2.91 13.62 21.74
CA GLY A 468 2.13 14.56 22.54
C GLY A 468 1.71 15.80 21.75
N TRP A 469 0.71 16.53 22.26
CA TRP A 469 0.01 17.60 21.53
C TRP A 469 0.92 18.70 20.97
N THR A 470 2.04 18.99 21.65
CA THR A 470 3.02 20.00 21.22
C THR A 470 4.35 19.38 20.75
N VAL A 471 4.44 18.05 20.77
CA VAL A 471 5.65 17.28 20.49
C VAL A 471 5.66 16.83 19.04
N ASN A 472 4.76 15.95 18.63
CA ASN A 472 4.64 15.45 17.25
C ASN A 472 3.49 16.14 16.51
N THR A 473 3.60 17.46 16.36
CA THR A 473 2.53 18.28 15.78
C THR A 473 2.27 17.91 14.31
N ALA A 474 1.01 17.60 14.00
CA ALA A 474 0.54 17.51 12.62
C ALA A 474 -0.91 17.95 12.46
N ASP A 475 -1.12 18.86 11.50
CA ASP A 475 -2.41 19.50 11.29
C ASP A 475 -3.40 18.55 10.60
N THR A 476 -3.05 18.01 9.43
CA THR A 476 -3.96 17.21 8.58
C THR A 476 -3.24 16.02 7.99
N GLY A 477 -3.90 14.87 7.90
CA GLY A 477 -3.30 13.68 7.30
C GLY A 477 -3.26 13.77 5.79
N VAL A 478 -4.45 13.76 5.17
CA VAL A 478 -4.58 13.66 3.72
C VAL A 478 -5.37 14.84 3.17
N VAL A 479 -4.81 15.51 2.15
CA VAL A 479 -5.49 16.57 1.39
C VAL A 479 -5.59 16.14 -0.06
N VAL A 480 -6.83 16.03 -0.56
CA VAL A 480 -7.12 15.67 -1.97
C VAL A 480 -7.64 16.89 -2.71
N ASN A 481 -6.84 17.45 -3.59
CA ASN A 481 -7.18 18.59 -4.44
C ASN A 481 -7.58 18.18 -5.87
N GLY A 482 -7.05 17.06 -6.37
CA GLY A 482 -7.36 16.56 -7.71
C GLY A 482 -8.79 16.03 -7.84
N ASP A 483 -9.39 16.25 -9.00
CA ASP A 483 -10.67 15.65 -9.38
C ASP A 483 -10.54 14.14 -9.67
N ASP A 484 -11.63 13.39 -9.54
CA ASP A 484 -11.74 11.96 -9.89
C ASP A 484 -10.73 11.04 -9.17
N VAL A 485 -10.18 11.49 -8.05
CA VAL A 485 -9.32 10.67 -7.18
C VAL A 485 -10.17 9.56 -6.54
N THR A 486 -9.60 8.37 -6.43
CA THR A 486 -10.23 7.21 -5.78
C THR A 486 -9.35 6.72 -4.64
N ALA A 487 -9.93 6.55 -3.46
CA ALA A 487 -9.30 5.92 -2.32
C ALA A 487 -9.98 4.58 -2.00
N THR A 488 -9.19 3.52 -1.87
CA THR A 488 -9.61 2.16 -1.50
C THR A 488 -8.77 1.70 -0.32
N GLY A 489 -9.36 1.60 0.87
CA GLY A 489 -8.60 1.32 2.09
C GLY A 489 -7.85 2.56 2.62
N LEU A 490 -8.61 3.56 3.09
CA LEU A 490 -8.03 4.81 3.64
C LEU A 490 -8.07 4.81 5.17
N PHE A 491 -6.91 4.78 5.81
CA PHE A 491 -6.72 4.85 7.26
C PHE A 491 -6.02 6.17 7.62
N VAL A 492 -6.64 7.03 8.43
CA VAL A 492 -6.04 8.33 8.78
C VAL A 492 -6.35 8.70 10.22
N GLU A 493 -5.33 8.88 11.06
CA GLU A 493 -5.52 8.88 12.51
C GLU A 493 -4.77 10.01 13.24
N HIS A 494 -5.42 10.48 14.30
CA HIS A 494 -4.93 11.33 15.39
C HIS A 494 -4.41 12.73 15.01
N TYR A 495 -4.66 13.22 13.80
CA TYR A 495 -4.26 14.57 13.40
C TYR A 495 -4.98 15.64 14.24
N GLN A 496 -4.30 16.78 14.45
CA GLN A 496 -4.78 17.84 15.35
C GLN A 496 -5.97 18.62 14.78
N LYS A 497 -6.14 18.61 13.45
CA LYS A 497 -7.26 19.23 12.74
C LYS A 497 -8.04 18.19 11.93
N TYR A 498 -8.55 18.57 10.75
CA TYR A 498 -9.21 17.62 9.86
C TYR A 498 -8.22 16.50 9.49
N ASN A 499 -8.63 15.25 9.64
CA ASN A 499 -7.77 14.10 9.31
C ASN A 499 -7.71 13.95 7.79
N VAL A 500 -8.86 14.04 7.11
CA VAL A 500 -8.97 14.13 5.65
C VAL A 500 -9.67 15.42 5.21
N ILE A 501 -9.12 16.08 4.19
CA ILE A 501 -9.79 17.18 3.46
C ILE A 501 -9.91 16.80 1.99
N TRP A 502 -11.14 16.80 1.47
CA TRP A 502 -11.44 16.54 0.07
C TRP A 502 -11.95 17.80 -0.64
N ASN A 503 -11.14 18.32 -1.55
CA ASN A 503 -11.39 19.55 -2.31
C ASN A 503 -11.74 19.31 -3.78
N GLY A 504 -11.38 18.15 -4.34
CA GLY A 504 -11.62 17.78 -5.74
C GLY A 504 -13.05 17.25 -6.00
N GLU A 505 -13.53 17.42 -7.22
CA GLU A 505 -14.83 16.90 -7.67
C GLU A 505 -14.77 15.40 -7.99
N ARG A 506 -15.93 14.73 -7.90
CA ARG A 506 -16.12 13.31 -8.28
C ARG A 506 -15.18 12.34 -7.55
N GLY A 507 -14.75 12.72 -6.35
CA GLY A 507 -13.96 11.86 -5.49
C GLY A 507 -14.74 10.64 -5.01
N ARG A 508 -14.02 9.52 -4.86
CA ARG A 508 -14.58 8.26 -4.33
C ARG A 508 -13.72 7.73 -3.19
N THR A 509 -14.37 7.30 -2.11
CA THR A 509 -13.70 6.56 -1.02
C THR A 509 -14.44 5.27 -0.72
N VAL A 510 -13.80 4.12 -0.90
CA VAL A 510 -14.33 2.82 -0.47
C VAL A 510 -13.49 2.37 0.71
N PHE A 511 -14.15 2.24 1.86
CA PHE A 511 -13.54 2.07 3.17
C PHE A 511 -12.78 3.30 3.68
N PHE A 512 -13.16 3.76 4.87
CA PHE A 512 -12.40 4.72 5.66
C PHE A 512 -12.38 4.30 7.12
N GLN A 513 -11.22 4.42 7.77
CA GLN A 513 -11.06 4.27 9.20
C GLN A 513 -10.32 5.48 9.76
N ASN A 514 -10.74 5.94 10.93
CA ASN A 514 -10.14 7.04 11.65
C ASN A 514 -10.28 6.87 13.16
N GLU A 515 -9.27 7.36 13.86
CA GLU A 515 -9.33 7.74 15.26
C GLU A 515 -9.03 9.23 15.43
N LEU A 516 -9.83 9.93 16.24
CA LEU A 516 -9.61 11.33 16.59
C LEU A 516 -8.41 11.46 17.56
N PRO A 517 -7.73 12.63 17.64
CA PRO A 517 -6.55 12.78 18.50
C PRO A 517 -6.90 12.51 19.97
N TYR A 518 -6.05 11.74 20.64
CA TYR A 518 -6.29 11.38 22.04
C TYR A 518 -5.87 12.46 23.04
N ASP A 519 -4.95 13.32 22.61
CA ASP A 519 -4.05 14.06 23.47
C ASP A 519 -4.31 15.57 23.50
N ALA A 520 -5.44 16.02 22.94
CA ALA A 520 -5.87 17.40 23.07
C ALA A 520 -6.03 17.78 24.56
N PRO A 521 -5.42 18.89 25.03
CA PRO A 521 -5.39 19.21 26.46
C PRO A 521 -6.75 19.73 26.96
N ASP A 522 -7.45 20.48 26.13
CA ASP A 522 -8.73 21.11 26.46
C ASP A 522 -9.51 21.44 25.18
N GLN A 523 -10.80 21.74 25.35
CA GLN A 523 -11.70 22.04 24.23
C GLN A 523 -11.30 23.33 23.50
N ALA A 524 -10.68 24.30 24.19
CA ALA A 524 -10.29 25.55 23.56
C ALA A 524 -9.16 25.34 22.55
N SER A 525 -8.25 24.42 22.85
CA SER A 525 -7.14 23.99 21.98
C SER A 525 -7.60 23.13 20.81
N TRP A 526 -8.70 22.37 20.99
CA TRP A 526 -9.30 21.51 19.97
C TRP A 526 -10.71 21.99 19.60
N ARG A 527 -10.78 23.20 19.04
CA ARG A 527 -11.99 23.80 18.48
C ARG A 527 -11.61 24.71 17.33
N HIS A 528 -12.49 24.86 16.35
CA HIS A 528 -12.35 25.86 15.31
C HIS A 528 -13.63 26.69 15.20
N GLN A 529 -13.49 28.02 15.19
CA GLN A 529 -14.63 28.93 15.23
C GLN A 529 -15.59 28.59 16.41
N LYS A 530 -16.80 28.11 16.10
CA LYS A 530 -17.82 27.68 17.07
C LYS A 530 -18.03 26.15 17.08
N VAL A 531 -17.24 25.39 16.34
CA VAL A 531 -17.35 23.94 16.17
C VAL A 531 -16.32 23.24 17.04
N ASN A 532 -16.78 22.37 17.93
CA ASN A 532 -15.93 21.59 18.82
C ASN A 532 -15.21 20.48 18.02
N GLY A 533 -13.91 20.36 18.23
CA GLY A 533 -13.06 19.44 17.48
C GLY A 533 -12.94 19.77 15.99
N TRP A 534 -12.47 18.79 15.23
CA TRP A 534 -12.36 18.81 13.78
C TRP A 534 -12.84 17.47 13.24
N ALA A 535 -13.58 17.48 12.14
CA ALA A 535 -14.11 16.26 11.54
C ALA A 535 -12.97 15.32 11.10
N ALA A 536 -13.21 14.02 11.20
CA ALA A 536 -12.35 12.99 10.62
C ALA A 536 -12.24 13.16 9.10
N TYR A 537 -13.36 13.48 8.45
CA TYR A 537 -13.44 13.60 7.00
C TYR A 537 -14.25 14.83 6.59
N LYS A 538 -13.59 15.78 5.95
CA LYS A 538 -14.18 17.03 5.46
C LYS A 538 -14.24 17.03 3.93
N VAL A 539 -15.45 17.04 3.36
CA VAL A 539 -15.66 17.43 1.96
C VAL A 539 -15.88 18.93 1.89
N SER A 540 -15.11 19.61 1.04
CA SER A 540 -15.15 21.06 0.87
C SER A 540 -16.52 21.53 0.39
N ASP A 541 -16.97 22.67 0.91
CA ASP A 541 -18.30 23.23 0.63
C ASP A 541 -18.54 23.52 -0.86
N LYS A 542 -17.47 23.65 -1.65
CA LYS A 542 -17.54 23.88 -3.09
C LYS A 542 -17.80 22.62 -3.92
N VAL A 543 -17.57 21.42 -3.38
CA VAL A 543 -17.66 20.14 -4.10
C VAL A 543 -19.11 19.79 -4.39
N LYS A 544 -19.44 19.48 -5.66
CA LYS A 544 -20.80 19.14 -6.10
C LYS A 544 -21.04 17.65 -6.14
N THR A 545 -19.99 16.88 -6.42
CA THR A 545 -20.07 15.42 -6.52
C THR A 545 -18.98 14.77 -5.69
N HIS A 546 -19.38 13.88 -4.78
CA HIS A 546 -18.48 13.07 -3.97
C HIS A 546 -19.25 11.85 -3.46
N GLU A 547 -18.61 10.70 -3.40
CA GLU A 547 -19.26 9.49 -2.90
C GLU A 547 -18.33 8.64 -2.04
N ALA A 548 -18.82 8.17 -0.89
CA ALA A 548 -18.02 7.34 -0.01
C ALA A 548 -18.84 6.22 0.66
N TRP A 549 -18.20 5.08 0.94
CA TRP A 549 -18.82 3.86 1.46
C TRP A 549 -18.02 3.28 2.62
N GLY A 550 -18.70 2.92 3.71
CA GLY A 550 -18.12 2.19 4.84
C GLY A 550 -17.10 3.06 5.59
N LEU A 551 -17.58 4.05 6.34
CA LEU A 551 -16.73 5.03 7.01
C LEU A 551 -16.80 4.90 8.54
N GLY A 552 -15.68 4.60 9.19
CA GLY A 552 -15.52 4.57 10.64
C GLY A 552 -14.75 5.78 11.19
N SER A 553 -15.21 6.34 12.31
CA SER A 553 -14.45 7.34 13.09
C SER A 553 -14.63 7.15 14.60
N TYR A 554 -13.53 7.02 15.33
CA TYR A 554 -13.55 6.63 16.73
C TYR A 554 -12.99 7.74 17.63
N ILE A 555 -13.49 7.80 18.88
CA ILE A 555 -13.03 8.76 19.88
C ILE A 555 -12.61 8.06 21.18
N PHE A 556 -11.47 8.47 21.71
CA PHE A 556 -10.91 7.99 22.97
C PHE A 556 -10.47 9.11 23.91
N THR A 557 -9.95 10.24 23.39
CA THR A 557 -9.50 11.45 24.12
C THR A 557 -9.15 11.22 25.60
N ASN A 558 -8.24 10.28 25.88
CA ASN A 558 -7.98 9.80 27.24
C ASN A 558 -7.28 10.85 28.13
N VAL A 559 -6.58 11.81 27.52
CA VAL A 559 -5.96 12.94 28.24
C VAL A 559 -7.03 13.87 28.83
N ASN A 560 -8.11 14.10 28.08
CA ASN A 560 -9.23 14.89 28.55
C ASN A 560 -10.56 14.28 28.04
N PRO A 561 -11.24 13.46 28.86
CA PRO A 561 -12.44 12.75 28.43
C PRO A 561 -13.68 13.64 28.41
N THR A 562 -13.58 14.92 28.80
CA THR A 562 -14.70 15.87 28.70
C THR A 562 -14.78 16.53 27.32
N LEU A 563 -13.91 16.15 26.38
CA LEU A 563 -13.88 16.74 25.06
C LEU A 563 -15.05 16.27 24.19
N HIS A 564 -15.53 17.19 23.37
CA HIS A 564 -16.52 16.96 22.35
C HIS A 564 -15.91 17.19 20.96
N ALA A 565 -16.28 16.33 20.02
CA ALA A 565 -16.24 16.59 18.58
C ALA A 565 -17.68 16.77 18.10
N THR A 566 -18.00 17.91 17.48
CA THR A 566 -19.37 18.18 17.01
C THR A 566 -19.86 17.13 16.00
N GLN A 567 -18.96 16.62 15.16
CA GLN A 567 -19.25 15.55 14.22
C GLN A 567 -17.98 14.92 13.66
N SER A 568 -18.07 13.67 13.22
CA SER A 568 -16.95 12.98 12.55
C SER A 568 -16.91 13.22 11.05
N PHE A 569 -18.06 13.39 10.40
CA PHE A 569 -18.15 13.63 8.96
C PHE A 569 -18.75 15.02 8.69
N GLU A 570 -18.06 15.82 7.88
CA GLU A 570 -18.51 17.17 7.49
C GLU A 570 -18.53 17.28 5.97
N VAL A 571 -19.73 17.40 5.37
CA VAL A 571 -19.89 17.40 3.91
C VAL A 571 -20.88 18.48 3.44
N PRO A 572 -20.85 18.95 2.19
CA PRO A 572 -21.86 19.89 1.71
C PRO A 572 -23.24 19.25 1.54
N ASP A 573 -24.28 20.00 1.85
CA ASP A 573 -25.67 19.62 1.63
C ASP A 573 -26.04 19.68 0.15
N ARG A 574 -25.69 18.63 -0.61
CA ARG A 574 -25.91 18.56 -2.06
C ARG A 574 -26.36 17.18 -2.49
N PRO A 575 -27.27 17.07 -3.49
CA PRO A 575 -27.72 15.77 -3.98
C PRO A 575 -26.60 14.88 -4.54
N GLY A 576 -25.54 15.48 -5.10
CA GLY A 576 -24.40 14.75 -5.66
C GLY A 576 -23.34 14.36 -4.62
N VAL A 577 -23.50 14.76 -3.36
CA VAL A 577 -22.62 14.32 -2.27
C VAL A 577 -23.37 13.29 -1.43
N VAL A 578 -22.85 12.07 -1.45
CA VAL A 578 -23.52 10.90 -0.87
C VAL A 578 -22.53 10.12 -0.01
N MET A 579 -22.90 9.88 1.24
CA MET A 579 -22.13 9.07 2.17
C MET A 579 -22.98 7.85 2.52
N HIS A 580 -22.41 6.66 2.45
CA HIS A 580 -23.05 5.38 2.75
C HIS A 580 -22.32 4.71 3.91
N ASP A 581 -23.09 4.14 4.83
CA ASP A 581 -22.62 3.29 5.92
C ASP A 581 -21.56 3.95 6.81
N MET A 582 -21.97 4.98 7.55
CA MET A 582 -21.10 5.68 8.50
C MET A 582 -21.30 5.15 9.91
N THR A 583 -20.20 5.00 10.63
CA THR A 583 -20.13 4.53 12.02
C THR A 583 -19.24 5.45 12.85
N THR A 584 -19.71 5.83 14.04
CA THR A 584 -18.88 6.45 15.08
C THR A 584 -18.89 5.65 16.37
N VAL A 585 -17.74 5.56 17.06
CA VAL A 585 -17.60 4.76 18.28
C VAL A 585 -16.82 5.52 19.35
N ALA A 586 -17.30 5.47 20.60
CA ALA A 586 -16.51 5.85 21.77
C ALA A 586 -15.81 4.59 22.30
N LEU A 587 -14.48 4.58 22.32
CA LEU A 587 -13.72 3.33 22.49
C LEU A 587 -13.69 2.80 23.93
N ASN A 588 -13.90 3.65 24.93
CA ASN A 588 -13.97 3.22 26.33
C ASN A 588 -15.02 4.03 27.11
N THR A 589 -15.27 3.62 28.35
CA THR A 589 -16.24 4.27 29.24
C THR A 589 -15.86 5.68 29.66
N ASN A 590 -14.58 6.02 29.53
CA ASN A 590 -14.02 7.34 29.83
C ASN A 590 -13.53 8.03 28.55
N ALA A 591 -14.22 7.85 27.42
CA ALA A 591 -13.88 8.52 26.17
C ALA A 591 -14.56 9.90 26.12
N GLY A 592 -14.04 10.78 25.27
CA GLY A 592 -14.76 11.96 24.82
C GLY A 592 -16.04 11.60 24.06
N THR A 593 -16.72 12.63 23.58
CA THR A 593 -17.99 12.50 22.86
C THR A 593 -17.85 12.92 21.41
N ILE A 594 -18.39 12.12 20.49
CA ILE A 594 -18.75 12.59 19.15
C ILE A 594 -20.25 12.90 19.21
N ASP A 595 -20.63 14.17 19.06
CA ASP A 595 -22.02 14.61 19.25
C ASP A 595 -22.94 14.06 18.15
N HIS A 596 -22.42 13.94 16.92
CA HIS A 596 -23.16 13.46 15.75
C HIS A 596 -22.27 12.70 14.77
N VAL A 597 -22.84 11.76 14.03
CA VAL A 597 -22.11 11.03 12.98
C VAL A 597 -21.71 12.00 11.85
N VAL A 598 -22.69 12.68 11.24
CA VAL A 598 -22.49 13.53 10.04
C VAL A 598 -23.36 14.77 10.08
N ASN A 599 -22.79 15.97 9.89
CA ASN A 599 -23.54 17.23 9.74
C ASN A 599 -24.71 17.44 10.76
N GLY A 600 -24.47 17.16 12.04
CA GLY A 600 -25.50 17.25 13.07
C GLY A 600 -26.57 16.14 13.04
N GLN A 601 -26.36 15.06 12.30
CA GLN A 601 -27.23 13.89 12.20
C GLN A 601 -26.55 12.64 12.78
N GLY A 602 -27.36 11.69 13.23
CA GLY A 602 -26.91 10.50 13.94
C GLY A 602 -26.77 10.74 15.45
N SER A 603 -26.91 9.67 16.21
CA SER A 603 -26.79 9.67 17.67
C SER A 603 -25.36 9.93 18.12
N ALA A 604 -25.20 10.46 19.33
CA ALA A 604 -23.90 10.73 19.92
C ALA A 604 -23.19 9.44 20.34
N ALA A 605 -21.92 9.31 19.99
CA ALA A 605 -21.05 8.28 20.55
C ALA A 605 -20.43 8.81 21.85
N THR A 606 -20.76 8.17 22.98
CA THR A 606 -20.34 8.62 24.31
C THR A 606 -19.76 7.45 25.11
N GLY A 607 -18.99 7.76 26.16
CA GLY A 607 -18.47 6.75 27.07
C GLY A 607 -19.56 5.85 27.71
N SER A 608 -20.79 6.35 27.89
CA SER A 608 -21.88 5.51 28.46
C SER A 608 -22.36 4.40 27.52
N VAL A 609 -22.07 4.50 26.22
CA VAL A 609 -22.37 3.49 25.19
C VAL A 609 -21.08 2.99 24.55
N SER A 610 -19.98 2.95 25.31
CA SER A 610 -18.66 2.58 24.80
C SER A 610 -18.66 1.25 24.04
N GLY A 611 -17.97 1.21 22.91
CA GLY A 611 -17.90 0.04 22.02
C GLY A 611 -19.18 -0.23 21.22
N GLN A 612 -20.24 0.58 21.38
CA GLN A 612 -21.48 0.47 20.60
C GLN A 612 -21.47 1.47 19.43
N PRO A 613 -21.49 0.99 18.17
CA PRO A 613 -21.59 1.84 16.99
C PRO A 613 -22.81 2.75 17.01
N GLN A 614 -22.60 4.04 16.72
CA GLN A 614 -23.66 4.96 16.32
C GLN A 614 -23.58 5.15 14.82
N THR A 615 -24.68 4.90 14.11
CA THR A 615 -24.64 4.72 12.66
C THR A 615 -25.59 5.65 11.91
N VAL A 616 -25.22 5.95 10.66
CA VAL A 616 -26.08 6.56 9.64
C VAL A 616 -25.88 5.76 8.36
N THR A 617 -26.92 5.08 7.88
CA THR A 617 -26.83 4.20 6.70
C THR A 617 -26.62 5.01 5.43
N ARG A 618 -27.29 6.16 5.30
CA ARG A 618 -27.07 7.04 4.15
C ARG A 618 -27.25 8.50 4.53
N TYR A 619 -26.41 9.37 3.99
CA TYR A 619 -26.56 10.81 4.06
C TYR A 619 -26.41 11.46 2.69
N SER A 620 -27.37 12.33 2.32
CA SER A 620 -27.22 13.22 1.17
C SER A 620 -28.20 14.39 1.28
N ASN A 621 -27.74 15.61 1.00
CA ASN A 621 -28.58 16.82 0.96
C ASN A 621 -29.51 16.98 2.18
N LYS A 622 -28.95 16.95 3.41
CA LYS A 622 -29.67 16.96 4.70
C LYS A 622 -30.67 15.82 4.93
N THR A 623 -30.68 14.81 4.07
CA THR A 623 -31.56 13.65 4.20
C THR A 623 -30.76 12.47 4.70
N VAL A 624 -31.24 11.86 5.79
CA VAL A 624 -30.73 10.61 6.33
C VAL A 624 -31.68 9.46 6.03
N GLN A 625 -31.14 8.24 5.86
CA GLN A 625 -31.89 6.99 5.83
C GLN A 625 -31.34 6.02 6.87
#